data_AF-A0A7C3ILD3-F1
#
_entry.id   AF-A0A7C3ILD3-F1
#
_cell.length_a   1.000
_cell.length_b   1.000
_cell.length_c   1.000
_cell.angle_alpha   90.00
_cell.angle_beta   90.00
_cell.angle_gamma   90.00
#
_symmetry.space_group_name_H-M   'P 1'
#
loop_
_entity.id
_entity.type
_entity.pdbx_description
1 polymer ?
#
loop_
_entity_poly.entity_id
_entity_poly.type
_entity_poly.pdbx_seq_one_letter_code
_entity_poly.pdbx_strand_id
1 'polypeptide(L)'
;PATGYAVAGHQGGKDGIGGTWSEPGVGCEACHGPGSNHVANPLVVKPPFDPAKTCANCHTRQNKALVEASEGLSLSQQQSDELKAGIKSYFTCVTCHNPHASARYDQSAKGTAIVQACTNCHKNKTVGLGMEFLACVDCHMPYAVKSGTYVSYKDSDNNSLKVGDMRSHIFTINPQAQSPAEMFSADGTAIAVDSNGKAKGITLDFMCLSCHRQGGLAATSYTFNQVKALAGAVHPK
;
A
#
# COMPACT_ATOMS: atom_id res chain seq x y z
N PRO A 1 5.50 -19.73 26.90
CA PRO A 1 5.83 -20.18 25.53
C PRO A 1 5.98 -18.95 24.63
N ALA A 2 7.23 -18.59 24.30
CA ALA A 2 7.49 -17.61 23.25
C ALA A 2 6.96 -18.20 21.93
N THR A 3 6.44 -17.38 21.01
CA THR A 3 5.75 -17.73 19.74
C THR A 3 6.40 -18.78 18.83
N GLY A 4 7.60 -19.28 19.17
CA GLY A 4 8.25 -20.37 18.45
C GLY A 4 8.66 -19.93 17.05
N TYR A 5 8.81 -18.62 16.81
CA TYR A 5 9.17 -18.11 15.49
C TYR A 5 10.55 -18.63 15.08
N ALA A 6 10.59 -19.44 14.03
CA ALA A 6 11.83 -19.84 13.36
C ALA A 6 11.85 -19.23 11.96
N VAL A 7 12.97 -18.60 11.58
CA VAL A 7 13.17 -18.01 10.25
C VAL A 7 13.24 -19.08 9.15
N ALA A 8 13.64 -20.30 9.53
CA ALA A 8 13.82 -21.44 8.63
C ALA A 8 12.55 -22.30 8.59
N GLY A 9 12.20 -22.76 7.39
CA GLY A 9 11.07 -23.65 7.15
C GLY A 9 9.81 -22.94 6.67
N HIS A 10 8.73 -23.72 6.58
CA HIS A 10 7.44 -23.28 6.10
C HIS A 10 6.34 -23.73 7.07
N GLN A 11 5.43 -22.84 7.48
CA GLN A 11 4.35 -23.19 8.40
C GLN A 11 3.52 -24.34 7.82
N GLY A 12 3.45 -25.46 8.55
CA GLY A 12 2.75 -26.67 8.11
C GLY A 12 3.33 -27.31 6.84
N GLY A 13 4.61 -27.05 6.52
CA GLY A 13 5.28 -27.58 5.33
C GLY A 13 4.79 -26.96 4.01
N LYS A 14 4.13 -25.79 4.06
CA LYS A 14 3.54 -25.14 2.88
C LYS A 14 4.44 -24.08 2.29
N ASP A 15 5.00 -24.35 1.13
CA ASP A 15 5.83 -23.42 0.39
C ASP A 15 5.15 -22.04 0.21
N GLY A 16 5.93 -20.96 0.39
CA GLY A 16 5.47 -19.58 0.23
C GLY A 16 5.10 -18.83 1.52
N ILE A 17 5.04 -19.51 2.67
CA ILE A 17 4.95 -18.86 3.98
C ILE A 17 6.29 -19.05 4.71
N GLY A 18 7.14 -18.01 4.68
CA GLY A 18 8.45 -18.04 5.33
C GLY A 18 8.35 -18.09 6.86
N GLY A 19 8.93 -19.14 7.43
CA GLY A 19 9.04 -19.36 8.87
C GLY A 19 7.93 -20.24 9.47
N THR A 20 8.10 -20.61 10.74
CA THR A 20 7.15 -21.42 11.52
C THR A 20 6.77 -20.73 12.83
N TRP A 21 5.61 -21.05 13.39
CA TRP A 21 5.07 -20.49 14.63
C TRP A 21 4.35 -21.56 15.45
N SER A 22 4.37 -21.40 16.77
CA SER A 22 3.62 -22.26 17.70
C SER A 22 2.12 -21.98 17.68
N GLU A 23 1.70 -20.76 17.32
CA GLU A 23 0.32 -20.31 17.32
C GLU A 23 -0.09 -19.79 15.94
N PRO A 24 -1.37 -19.97 15.51
CA PRO A 24 -1.84 -19.45 14.24
C PRO A 24 -1.96 -17.91 14.24
N GLY A 25 -1.62 -17.28 13.12
CA GLY A 25 -1.80 -15.85 12.90
C GLY A 25 -0.68 -14.97 13.45
N VAL A 26 -0.89 -13.65 13.40
CA VAL A 26 0.07 -12.65 13.93
C VAL A 26 -0.28 -12.38 15.39
N GLY A 27 0.38 -13.09 16.31
CA GLY A 27 0.22 -12.90 17.76
C GLY A 27 1.06 -11.76 18.35
N CYS A 28 0.86 -11.45 19.63
CA CYS A 28 1.51 -10.33 20.33
C CYS A 28 3.04 -10.31 20.12
N GLU A 29 3.68 -11.47 20.30
CA GLU A 29 5.13 -11.60 20.25
C GLU A 29 5.71 -11.63 18.82
N ALA A 30 4.87 -11.73 17.78
CA ALA A 30 5.33 -11.58 16.40
C ALA A 30 5.78 -10.14 16.12
N CYS A 31 5.16 -9.17 16.80
CA CYS A 31 5.55 -7.77 16.73
C CYS A 31 6.44 -7.35 17.90
N HIS A 32 6.16 -7.87 19.09
CA HIS A 32 6.79 -7.43 20.33
C HIS A 32 7.91 -8.33 20.85
N GLY A 33 8.20 -9.44 20.17
CA GLY A 33 9.18 -10.43 20.65
C GLY A 33 8.72 -11.18 21.91
N PRO A 34 9.57 -12.08 22.45
CA PRO A 34 9.23 -12.93 23.58
C PRO A 34 8.85 -12.13 24.85
N GLY A 35 7.70 -12.44 25.43
CA GLY A 35 7.10 -11.70 26.54
C GLY A 35 7.36 -12.26 27.94
N SER A 36 8.23 -13.27 28.11
CA SER A 36 8.43 -13.94 29.40
C SER A 36 8.80 -12.98 30.54
N ASN A 37 9.67 -12.01 30.28
CA ASN A 37 10.05 -10.98 31.25
C ASN A 37 8.92 -9.97 31.50
N HIS A 38 8.09 -9.69 30.48
CA HIS A 38 6.93 -8.82 30.62
C HIS A 38 5.87 -9.45 31.54
N VAL A 39 5.59 -10.74 31.40
CA VAL A 39 4.62 -11.45 32.27
C VAL A 39 5.05 -11.42 33.74
N ALA A 40 6.36 -11.55 34.01
CA ALA A 40 6.88 -11.51 35.37
C ALA A 40 6.81 -10.11 36.02
N ASN A 41 6.86 -9.04 35.22
CA ASN A 41 6.77 -7.66 35.72
C ASN A 41 6.16 -6.69 34.68
N PRO A 42 4.83 -6.72 34.47
CA PRO A 42 4.18 -6.05 33.34
C PRO A 42 4.12 -4.53 33.46
N LEU A 43 4.25 -4.01 34.68
CA LEU A 43 4.26 -2.58 34.94
C LEU A 43 5.61 -1.97 34.53
N VAL A 44 6.72 -2.69 34.73
CA VAL A 44 8.09 -2.20 34.51
C VAL A 44 8.63 -2.61 33.14
N VAL A 45 8.48 -3.88 32.77
CA VAL A 45 9.02 -4.40 31.50
C VAL A 45 7.98 -4.17 30.41
N LYS A 46 8.27 -3.31 29.43
CA LYS A 46 7.39 -3.12 28.27
C LYS A 46 7.83 -4.03 27.12
N PRO A 47 6.89 -4.64 26.38
CA PRO A 47 7.26 -5.40 25.20
C PRO A 47 7.94 -4.48 24.17
N PRO A 48 9.12 -4.84 23.62
CA PRO A 48 9.84 -3.99 22.68
C PRO A 48 9.03 -3.78 21.40
N PHE A 49 9.23 -2.65 20.72
CA PHE A 49 8.59 -2.35 19.44
C PHE A 49 9.39 -1.29 18.69
N ASP A 50 9.83 -1.60 17.47
CA ASP A 50 10.47 -0.63 16.58
C ASP A 50 9.51 -0.35 15.39
N PRO A 51 8.78 0.79 15.40
CA PRO A 51 7.80 1.09 14.36
C PRO A 51 8.40 1.22 12.96
N ALA A 52 9.71 1.42 12.83
CA ALA A 52 10.39 1.51 11.54
C ALA A 52 10.77 0.15 10.96
N LYS A 53 10.86 -0.90 11.79
CA LYS A 53 11.37 -2.22 11.40
C LYS A 53 10.36 -3.34 11.56
N THR A 54 9.60 -3.34 12.65
CA THR A 54 8.73 -4.47 13.02
C THR A 54 7.74 -4.82 11.90
N CYS A 55 7.15 -3.84 11.24
CA CYS A 55 6.20 -4.07 10.15
C CYS A 55 6.87 -4.67 8.91
N ALA A 56 8.12 -4.27 8.65
CA ALA A 56 8.94 -4.77 7.56
C ALA A 56 9.46 -6.20 7.82
N ASN A 57 9.12 -6.84 8.94
CA ASN A 57 9.34 -8.28 9.08
C ASN A 57 8.44 -9.09 8.12
N CYS A 58 7.31 -8.53 7.68
CA CYS A 58 6.37 -9.19 6.77
C CYS A 58 5.88 -8.29 5.62
N HIS A 59 5.81 -6.97 5.80
CA HIS A 59 5.34 -6.02 4.78
C HIS A 59 6.47 -5.50 3.87
N THR A 60 7.48 -6.34 3.63
CA THR A 60 8.53 -6.16 2.63
C THR A 60 8.73 -7.50 1.91
N ARG A 61 9.19 -7.45 0.66
CA ARG A 61 9.61 -8.67 -0.03
C ARG A 61 11.10 -8.93 0.09
N GLN A 62 11.95 -7.91 0.19
CA GLN A 62 13.42 -8.10 0.17
C GLN A 62 14.23 -7.00 0.87
N ASN A 63 13.61 -5.97 1.48
CA ASN A 63 14.28 -4.75 1.97
C ASN A 63 15.27 -4.13 0.95
N LYS A 64 15.14 -4.48 -0.34
CA LYS A 64 15.89 -3.91 -1.45
C LYS A 64 15.16 -2.63 -1.85
N ALA A 65 15.89 -1.60 -2.29
CA ALA A 65 15.33 -0.29 -2.66
C ALA A 65 14.37 -0.33 -3.89
N LEU A 66 13.95 -1.51 -4.33
CA LEU A 66 13.15 -1.76 -5.52
C LEU A 66 11.80 -2.37 -5.11
N VAL A 67 10.71 -1.72 -5.50
CA VAL A 67 9.35 -2.28 -5.37
C VAL A 67 9.09 -3.16 -6.58
N GLU A 68 9.03 -4.48 -6.38
CA GLU A 68 8.79 -5.46 -7.43
C GLU A 68 7.39 -5.29 -8.04
N ALA A 69 7.30 -5.48 -9.35
CA ALA A 69 6.07 -5.42 -10.12
C ALA A 69 6.01 -6.59 -11.09
N SER A 70 4.79 -6.97 -11.46
CA SER A 70 4.53 -7.93 -12.52
C SER A 70 3.19 -7.64 -13.12
N GLU A 71 3.04 -7.96 -14.41
CA GLU A 71 1.77 -7.81 -15.11
C GLU A 71 1.18 -6.38 -15.08
N GLY A 72 2.00 -5.34 -14.87
CA GLY A 72 1.53 -3.97 -14.73
C GLY A 72 0.88 -3.66 -13.38
N LEU A 73 1.25 -4.37 -12.32
CA LEU A 73 0.86 -4.12 -10.93
C LEU A 73 2.05 -4.34 -10.00
N SER A 74 2.13 -3.60 -8.89
CA SER A 74 3.07 -3.91 -7.82
C SER A 74 2.72 -5.24 -7.17
N LEU A 75 3.73 -6.01 -6.74
CA LEU A 75 3.49 -7.23 -5.97
C LEU A 75 3.11 -6.91 -4.52
N SER A 76 2.31 -7.78 -3.91
CA SER A 76 1.93 -7.70 -2.50
C SER A 76 3.09 -7.83 -1.52
N GLN A 77 2.82 -7.53 -0.24
CA GLN A 77 3.79 -7.56 0.86
C GLN A 77 4.95 -6.57 0.65
N GLN A 78 4.70 -5.41 0.06
CA GLN A 78 5.71 -4.37 -0.19
C GLN A 78 5.32 -3.00 0.36
N GLN A 79 4.36 -2.90 1.28
CA GLN A 79 3.89 -1.60 1.79
C GLN A 79 5.02 -0.80 2.45
N SER A 80 5.97 -1.47 3.11
CA SER A 80 7.16 -0.81 3.67
C SER A 80 8.10 -0.33 2.57
N ASP A 81 8.23 -1.07 1.47
CA ASP A 81 9.11 -0.73 0.34
C ASP A 81 8.51 0.45 -0.46
N GLU A 82 7.20 0.41 -0.73
CA GLU A 82 6.44 1.49 -1.36
C GLU A 82 6.53 2.79 -0.56
N LEU A 83 6.33 2.73 0.77
CA LEU A 83 6.43 3.90 1.63
C LEU A 83 7.85 4.51 1.59
N LYS A 84 8.89 3.67 1.66
CA LYS A 84 10.30 4.08 1.59
C LYS A 84 10.66 4.69 0.22
N ALA A 85 10.12 4.14 -0.86
CA ALA A 85 10.30 4.65 -2.22
C ALA A 85 9.54 5.96 -2.45
N GLY A 86 8.46 6.21 -1.71
CA GLY A 86 7.63 7.40 -1.84
C GLY A 86 8.20 8.67 -1.19
N ILE A 87 7.45 9.76 -1.37
CA ILE A 87 7.74 11.09 -0.79
C ILE A 87 7.50 11.15 0.72
N LYS A 88 6.76 10.18 1.29
CA LYS A 88 6.46 10.06 2.72
C LYS A 88 7.38 9.06 3.41
N SER A 89 8.57 8.78 2.86
CA SER A 89 9.51 7.78 3.36
C SER A 89 10.04 8.02 4.78
N TYR A 90 9.80 9.19 5.34
CA TYR A 90 10.15 9.55 6.71
C TYR A 90 9.07 9.14 7.74
N PHE A 91 7.93 8.62 7.28
CA PHE A 91 6.89 8.07 8.15
C PHE A 91 7.16 6.61 8.49
N THR A 92 6.62 6.19 9.63
CA THR A 92 6.48 4.79 10.02
C THR A 92 5.04 4.32 9.81
N CYS A 93 4.81 3.02 9.75
CA CYS A 93 3.46 2.47 9.53
C CYS A 93 2.46 2.94 10.59
N VAL A 94 2.90 3.04 11.85
CA VAL A 94 2.07 3.47 12.97
C VAL A 94 1.80 4.98 13.01
N THR A 95 2.39 5.75 12.09
CA THR A 95 2.01 7.15 11.89
C THR A 95 0.56 7.25 11.44
N CYS A 96 0.08 6.27 10.65
CA CYS A 96 -1.29 6.23 10.14
C CYS A 96 -2.09 5.06 10.67
N HIS A 97 -1.46 3.93 10.96
CA HIS A 97 -2.15 2.70 11.35
C HIS A 97 -2.09 2.42 12.85
N ASN A 98 -3.21 1.98 13.43
CA ASN A 98 -3.21 1.36 14.75
C ASN A 98 -2.96 -0.15 14.60
N PRO A 99 -1.80 -0.68 15.02
CA PRO A 99 -1.48 -2.11 14.87
C PRO A 99 -2.33 -3.02 15.77
N HIS A 100 -3.01 -2.47 16.78
CA HIS A 100 -3.87 -3.24 17.70
C HIS A 100 -5.34 -3.24 17.28
N ALA A 101 -5.76 -2.37 16.36
CA ALA A 101 -7.14 -2.34 15.87
C ALA A 101 -7.36 -3.51 14.92
N SER A 102 -7.88 -4.63 15.44
CA SER A 102 -8.19 -5.83 14.66
C SER A 102 -9.46 -5.65 13.83
N ALA A 103 -9.41 -6.05 12.56
CA ALA A 103 -10.59 -6.07 11.69
C ALA A 103 -11.39 -7.39 11.78
N ARG A 104 -10.87 -8.44 12.46
CA ARG A 104 -11.48 -9.78 12.36
C ARG A 104 -11.33 -10.72 13.56
N TYR A 105 -10.23 -10.64 14.32
CA TYR A 105 -9.86 -11.69 15.28
C TYR A 105 -9.90 -11.26 16.76
N ASP A 106 -10.14 -9.99 17.04
CA ASP A 106 -10.30 -9.50 18.40
C ASP A 106 -11.50 -8.55 18.45
N GLN A 107 -12.67 -9.07 18.84
CA GLN A 107 -13.88 -8.27 19.04
C GLN A 107 -13.74 -7.26 20.18
N SER A 108 -12.74 -7.42 21.05
CA SER A 108 -12.43 -6.49 22.14
C SER A 108 -11.43 -5.41 21.72
N ALA A 109 -10.81 -5.54 20.54
CA ALA A 109 -9.91 -4.53 20.00
C ALA A 109 -10.64 -3.20 19.82
N LYS A 110 -10.33 -2.25 20.70
CA LYS A 110 -10.88 -0.90 20.65
C LYS A 110 -10.05 -0.03 19.72
N GLY A 111 -10.72 0.84 18.97
CA GLY A 111 -10.09 1.88 18.16
C GLY A 111 -10.27 1.68 16.65
N THR A 112 -9.81 2.66 15.88
CA THR A 112 -9.87 2.65 14.42
C THR A 112 -8.54 2.20 13.84
N ALA A 113 -8.58 1.40 12.77
CA ALA A 113 -7.38 0.93 12.09
C ALA A 113 -6.56 2.09 11.51
N ILE A 114 -7.23 3.19 11.10
CA ILE A 114 -6.60 4.43 10.69
C ILE A 114 -6.75 5.45 11.82
N VAL A 115 -5.62 5.97 12.31
CA VAL A 115 -5.56 6.97 13.40
C VAL A 115 -5.18 8.36 12.91
N GLN A 116 -4.70 8.48 11.67
CA GLN A 116 -4.30 9.74 11.07
C GLN A 116 -5.01 9.92 9.73
N ALA A 117 -5.88 10.92 9.64
CA ALA A 117 -6.47 11.34 8.38
C ALA A 117 -5.47 12.19 7.58
N CYS A 118 -5.56 12.14 6.24
CA CYS A 118 -4.70 12.94 5.36
C CYS A 118 -4.80 14.44 5.68
N THR A 119 -6.02 14.91 5.96
CA THR A 119 -6.36 16.31 6.26
C THR A 119 -5.78 16.83 7.58
N ASN A 120 -5.36 15.94 8.50
CA ASN A 120 -4.69 16.37 9.74
C ASN A 120 -3.38 17.11 9.44
N CYS A 121 -2.66 16.68 8.40
CA CYS A 121 -1.43 17.33 7.93
C CYS A 121 -1.67 18.18 6.67
N HIS A 122 -2.53 17.73 5.76
CA HIS A 122 -2.86 18.41 4.52
C HIS A 122 -4.13 19.26 4.67
N LYS A 123 -4.14 20.15 5.66
CA LYS A 123 -5.34 20.93 6.09
C LYS A 123 -5.96 21.78 4.97
N ASN A 124 -5.15 22.23 4.02
CA ASN A 124 -5.57 23.09 2.92
C ASN A 124 -5.83 22.29 1.63
N LYS A 125 -6.07 20.98 1.73
CA LYS A 125 -6.38 20.11 0.60
C LYS A 125 -7.79 19.55 0.77
N THR A 126 -8.58 19.72 -0.28
CA THR A 126 -9.94 19.20 -0.41
C THR A 126 -10.06 18.53 -1.77
N VAL A 127 -10.92 17.53 -1.87
CA VAL A 127 -11.36 17.02 -3.17
C VAL A 127 -12.43 17.98 -3.69
N GLY A 128 -12.37 18.34 -4.97
CA GLY A 128 -13.30 19.27 -5.61
C GLY A 128 -13.80 18.74 -6.95
N LEU A 129 -14.34 19.65 -7.78
CA LEU A 129 -14.77 19.37 -9.16
C LEU A 129 -15.87 18.30 -9.25
N GLY A 130 -16.79 18.25 -8.28
CA GLY A 130 -17.87 17.26 -8.26
C GLY A 130 -17.43 15.88 -7.76
N MET A 131 -16.17 15.73 -7.31
CA MET A 131 -15.61 14.50 -6.72
C MET A 131 -15.58 14.55 -5.19
N GLU A 132 -16.27 15.49 -4.54
CA GLU A 132 -16.23 15.72 -3.09
C GLU A 132 -16.63 14.49 -2.25
N PHE A 133 -17.32 13.53 -2.86
CA PHE A 133 -17.70 12.25 -2.25
C PHE A 133 -16.57 11.22 -2.19
N LEU A 134 -15.46 11.44 -2.90
CA LEU A 134 -14.29 10.56 -2.88
C LEU A 134 -13.37 10.88 -1.71
N ALA A 135 -12.73 9.84 -1.17
CA ALA A 135 -11.70 10.00 -0.16
C ALA A 135 -10.34 10.25 -0.80
N CYS A 136 -9.43 10.90 -0.07
CA CYS A 136 -8.05 11.14 -0.54
C CYS A 136 -7.36 9.84 -1.00
N VAL A 137 -7.66 8.72 -0.36
CA VAL A 137 -7.09 7.40 -0.66
C VAL A 137 -7.58 6.83 -2.00
N ASP A 138 -8.71 7.28 -2.54
CA ASP A 138 -9.23 6.76 -3.82
C ASP A 138 -8.35 7.19 -5.00
N CYS A 139 -7.73 8.35 -4.89
CA CYS A 139 -6.67 8.78 -5.80
C CYS A 139 -5.29 8.46 -5.22
N HIS A 140 -4.94 8.92 -4.02
CA HIS A 140 -3.55 8.80 -3.55
C HIS A 140 -3.13 7.41 -3.06
N MET A 141 -4.03 6.43 -3.00
CA MET A 141 -3.72 5.05 -2.62
C MET A 141 -4.59 4.07 -3.42
N PRO A 142 -4.47 4.06 -4.75
CA PRO A 142 -5.36 3.26 -5.59
C PRO A 142 -5.06 1.77 -5.44
N TYR A 143 -5.94 0.97 -6.00
CA TYR A 143 -5.72 -0.44 -6.20
C TYR A 143 -4.70 -0.70 -7.33
N ALA A 144 -3.42 -0.47 -7.05
CA ALA A 144 -2.29 -0.70 -7.95
C ALA A 144 -1.39 -1.88 -7.54
N VAL A 145 -1.81 -2.64 -6.52
CA VAL A 145 -1.07 -3.78 -5.97
C VAL A 145 -1.87 -5.07 -6.17
N LYS A 146 -1.20 -6.15 -6.57
CA LYS A 146 -1.77 -7.49 -6.73
C LYS A 146 -1.38 -8.39 -5.55
N SER A 147 -2.35 -8.81 -4.76
CA SER A 147 -2.26 -9.84 -3.72
C SER A 147 -2.66 -11.23 -4.21
N GLY A 148 -3.74 -11.31 -4.97
CA GLY A 148 -4.26 -12.58 -5.47
C GLY A 148 -4.91 -12.43 -6.84
N THR A 149 -5.67 -11.35 -7.04
CA THR A 149 -6.40 -11.11 -8.29
C THR A 149 -6.27 -9.67 -8.78
N TYR A 150 -6.74 -9.43 -10.00
CA TYR A 150 -6.92 -8.10 -10.57
C TYR A 150 -8.12 -8.12 -11.52
N VAL A 151 -8.66 -6.94 -11.80
CA VAL A 151 -9.66 -6.74 -12.85
C VAL A 151 -8.98 -6.12 -14.06
N SER A 152 -9.11 -6.78 -15.21
CA SER A 152 -8.78 -6.18 -16.51
C SER A 152 -9.98 -5.40 -17.04
N TYR A 153 -9.72 -4.27 -17.67
CA TYR A 153 -10.75 -3.45 -18.32
C TYR A 153 -10.19 -2.78 -19.57
N LYS A 154 -11.09 -2.19 -20.36
CA LYS A 154 -10.73 -1.39 -21.54
C LYS A 154 -10.96 0.09 -21.26
N ASP A 155 -10.01 0.93 -21.62
CA ASP A 155 -10.26 2.37 -21.75
C ASP A 155 -11.02 2.67 -23.06
N SER A 156 -11.29 3.94 -23.32
CA SER A 156 -12.05 4.35 -24.52
C SER A 156 -11.30 4.13 -25.85
N ASP A 157 -9.99 3.84 -25.80
CA ASP A 157 -9.16 3.47 -26.96
C ASP A 157 -8.97 1.93 -27.08
N ASN A 158 -9.73 1.14 -26.30
CA ASN A 158 -9.60 -0.32 -26.21
C ASN A 158 -8.25 -0.82 -25.67
N ASN A 159 -7.48 0.01 -24.97
CA ASN A 159 -6.27 -0.43 -24.26
C ASN A 159 -6.65 -1.31 -23.07
N SER A 160 -5.97 -2.45 -22.91
CA SER A 160 -6.14 -3.30 -21.72
C SER A 160 -5.42 -2.70 -20.51
N LEU A 161 -6.19 -2.24 -19.53
CA LEU A 161 -5.69 -1.72 -18.27
C LEU A 161 -6.09 -2.64 -17.13
N LYS A 162 -5.46 -2.47 -15.97
CA LYS A 162 -5.67 -3.33 -14.80
C LYS A 162 -5.89 -2.52 -13.54
N VAL A 163 -6.66 -3.10 -12.64
CA VAL A 163 -6.83 -2.62 -11.27
C VAL A 163 -6.56 -3.81 -10.35
N GLY A 164 -5.63 -3.65 -9.42
CA GLY A 164 -5.29 -4.67 -8.44
C GLY A 164 -6.39 -4.86 -7.39
N ASP A 165 -6.04 -5.57 -6.32
CA ASP A 165 -6.92 -5.89 -5.20
C ASP A 165 -6.41 -5.32 -3.87
N MET A 166 -5.25 -4.66 -3.86
CA MET A 166 -4.71 -3.93 -2.72
C MET A 166 -4.28 -2.52 -3.06
N ARG A 167 -4.40 -1.64 -2.05
CA ARG A 167 -4.03 -0.24 -2.14
C ARG A 167 -2.52 -0.04 -2.06
N SER A 168 -1.98 0.81 -2.95
CA SER A 168 -0.58 1.21 -2.93
C SER A 168 -0.29 2.23 -1.82
N HIS A 169 0.94 2.20 -1.30
CA HIS A 169 1.50 3.19 -0.40
C HIS A 169 2.46 4.18 -1.12
N ILE A 170 2.43 4.21 -2.45
CA ILE A 170 3.00 5.30 -3.25
C ILE A 170 1.94 6.38 -3.41
N PHE A 171 2.09 7.48 -2.66
CA PHE A 171 1.08 8.54 -2.63
C PHE A 171 1.19 9.57 -3.76
N THR A 172 2.36 9.68 -4.37
CA THR A 172 2.60 10.64 -5.44
C THR A 172 1.86 10.20 -6.69
N ILE A 173 1.15 11.13 -7.32
CA ILE A 173 0.54 10.94 -8.65
C ILE A 173 1.51 11.54 -9.67
N ASN A 174 1.73 10.84 -10.78
CA ASN A 174 2.51 11.31 -11.92
C ASN A 174 1.58 11.77 -13.06
N PRO A 175 1.14 13.04 -13.07
CA PRO A 175 0.29 13.56 -14.14
C PRO A 175 1.05 13.78 -15.46
N GLN A 176 2.38 13.67 -15.45
CA GLN A 176 3.23 13.89 -16.62
C GLN A 176 3.57 12.61 -17.38
N ALA A 177 3.09 11.45 -16.90
CA ALA A 177 3.29 10.19 -17.58
C ALA A 177 2.69 10.21 -18.99
N GLN A 178 3.44 9.76 -20.00
CA GLN A 178 2.93 9.69 -21.37
C GLN A 178 2.16 8.40 -21.63
N SER A 179 2.34 7.38 -20.79
CA SER A 179 1.59 6.13 -20.85
C SER A 179 1.43 5.47 -19.47
N PRO A 180 0.45 4.55 -19.30
CA PRO A 180 0.33 3.72 -18.09
C PRO A 180 1.61 2.95 -17.72
N ALA A 181 2.40 2.56 -18.73
CA ALA A 181 3.62 1.78 -18.52
C ALA A 181 4.70 2.55 -17.73
N GLU A 182 4.65 3.89 -17.70
CA GLU A 182 5.66 4.71 -17.02
C GLU A 182 5.60 4.66 -15.48
N MET A 183 4.58 4.03 -14.89
CA MET A 183 4.61 3.66 -13.47
C MET A 183 5.71 2.60 -13.20
N PHE A 184 6.07 1.82 -14.20
CA PHE A 184 6.98 0.67 -14.08
C PHE A 184 8.32 0.92 -14.77
N SER A 185 9.34 0.18 -14.34
CA SER A 185 10.63 0.10 -15.03
C SER A 185 10.44 -0.35 -16.48
N ALA A 186 11.44 -0.09 -17.33
CA ALA A 186 11.33 -0.39 -18.77
C ALA A 186 11.10 -1.89 -19.07
N ASP A 187 11.53 -2.78 -18.18
CA ASP A 187 11.30 -4.23 -18.23
C ASP A 187 10.00 -4.67 -17.53
N GLY A 188 9.29 -3.76 -16.88
CA GLY A 188 8.03 -4.01 -16.19
C GLY A 188 8.14 -4.82 -14.89
N THR A 189 9.37 -5.04 -14.39
CA THR A 189 9.63 -5.91 -13.22
C THR A 189 9.63 -5.16 -11.89
N ALA A 190 9.57 -3.83 -11.93
CA ALA A 190 9.55 -2.98 -10.75
C ALA A 190 8.83 -1.65 -10.99
N ILE A 191 8.63 -0.87 -9.93
CA ILE A 191 8.21 0.54 -10.03
C ILE A 191 9.34 1.41 -10.58
N ALA A 192 8.99 2.33 -11.49
CA ALA A 192 9.92 3.31 -12.00
C ALA A 192 10.32 4.31 -10.91
N VAL A 193 11.62 4.58 -10.82
CA VAL A 193 12.19 5.59 -9.92
C VAL A 193 12.81 6.77 -10.68
N ASP A 194 12.87 7.92 -10.03
CA ASP A 194 13.58 9.11 -10.49
C ASP A 194 15.10 9.02 -10.23
N SER A 195 15.84 10.08 -10.55
CA SER A 195 17.29 10.15 -10.35
C SER A 195 17.72 10.07 -8.88
N ASN A 196 16.80 10.29 -7.93
CA ASN A 196 17.05 10.20 -6.49
C ASN A 196 16.62 8.84 -5.92
N GLY A 197 16.19 7.90 -6.77
CA GLY A 197 15.68 6.60 -6.34
C GLY A 197 14.29 6.66 -5.72
N LYS A 198 13.51 7.72 -5.97
CA LYS A 198 12.12 7.86 -5.50
C LYS A 198 11.14 7.43 -6.57
N ALA A 199 10.04 6.79 -6.17
CA ALA A 199 9.00 6.39 -7.10
C ALA A 199 8.51 7.59 -7.92
N LYS A 200 8.49 7.46 -9.25
CA LYS A 200 8.01 8.52 -10.16
C LYS A 200 6.55 8.90 -9.89
N GLY A 201 5.79 7.97 -9.32
CA GLY A 201 4.40 8.16 -8.90
C GLY A 201 3.44 7.29 -9.68
N ILE A 202 2.22 7.21 -9.16
CA ILE A 202 1.11 6.49 -9.74
C ILE A 202 0.63 7.18 -11.02
N THR A 203 0.42 6.42 -12.08
CA THR A 203 -0.08 6.91 -13.37
C THR A 203 -1.61 7.05 -13.38
N LEU A 204 -2.12 7.87 -14.31
CA LEU A 204 -3.53 8.29 -14.33
C LEU A 204 -4.52 7.18 -14.68
N ASP A 205 -4.06 6.03 -15.19
CA ASP A 205 -4.90 4.86 -15.40
C ASP A 205 -5.41 4.28 -14.08
N PHE A 206 -4.59 4.25 -13.03
CA PHE A 206 -5.05 3.85 -11.70
C PHE A 206 -5.94 4.90 -11.04
N MET A 207 -5.73 6.18 -11.34
CA MET A 207 -6.39 7.32 -10.67
C MET A 207 -7.74 7.66 -11.28
N CYS A 208 -7.72 7.89 -12.58
CA CYS A 208 -8.84 8.44 -13.29
C CYS A 208 -9.59 7.30 -13.98
N LEU A 209 -8.87 6.44 -14.72
CA LEU A 209 -9.50 5.40 -15.53
C LEU A 209 -10.02 4.20 -14.72
N SER A 210 -9.67 4.08 -13.44
CA SER A 210 -10.32 3.14 -12.53
C SER A 210 -11.82 3.46 -12.36
N CYS A 211 -12.19 4.74 -12.43
CA CYS A 211 -13.57 5.22 -12.36
C CYS A 211 -14.15 5.63 -13.73
N HIS A 212 -13.34 6.30 -14.56
CA HIS A 212 -13.71 6.81 -15.89
C HIS A 212 -13.50 5.77 -17.00
N ARG A 213 -14.20 4.65 -16.85
CA ARG A 213 -14.21 3.53 -17.79
C ARG A 213 -15.61 2.95 -17.91
N GLN A 214 -15.83 2.13 -18.93
CA GLN A 214 -17.06 1.34 -19.02
C GLN A 214 -17.20 0.44 -17.78
N GLY A 215 -18.34 0.54 -17.09
CA GLY A 215 -18.59 -0.18 -15.84
C GLY A 215 -17.84 0.36 -14.61
N GLY A 216 -17.20 1.53 -14.73
CA GLY A 216 -16.65 2.27 -13.60
C GLY A 216 -17.71 3.11 -12.88
N LEU A 217 -17.26 3.87 -11.87
CA LEU A 217 -18.14 4.72 -11.05
C LEU A 217 -18.60 6.00 -11.77
N ALA A 218 -17.86 6.46 -12.77
CA ALA A 218 -18.17 7.69 -13.49
C ALA A 218 -19.07 7.43 -14.69
N ALA A 219 -19.99 8.38 -14.95
CA ALA A 219 -20.87 8.32 -16.12
C ALA A 219 -20.12 8.49 -17.45
N THR A 220 -18.95 9.11 -17.43
CA THR A 220 -18.14 9.38 -18.61
C THR A 220 -16.88 8.53 -18.61
N SER A 221 -16.69 7.79 -19.70
CA SER A 221 -15.44 7.09 -20.00
C SER A 221 -14.48 8.03 -20.73
N TYR A 222 -13.19 7.93 -20.40
CA TYR A 222 -12.14 8.70 -21.06
C TYR A 222 -11.05 7.77 -21.64
N THR A 223 -10.20 8.33 -22.49
CA THR A 223 -8.91 7.76 -22.87
C THR A 223 -7.83 8.23 -21.91
N PHE A 224 -6.67 7.56 -21.91
CA PHE A 224 -5.51 8.02 -21.14
C PHE A 224 -5.08 9.45 -21.49
N ASN A 225 -5.09 9.80 -22.79
CA ASN A 225 -4.74 11.14 -23.24
C ASN A 225 -5.73 12.22 -22.78
N GLN A 226 -7.03 11.89 -22.74
CA GLN A 226 -8.06 12.80 -22.22
C GLN A 226 -7.87 13.07 -20.72
N VAL A 227 -7.67 12.03 -19.90
CA VAL A 227 -7.43 12.25 -18.47
C VAL A 227 -6.11 12.97 -18.21
N LYS A 228 -5.07 12.74 -19.02
CA LYS A 228 -3.81 13.51 -18.96
C LYS A 228 -4.03 15.00 -19.20
N ALA A 229 -4.84 15.37 -20.20
CA ALA A 229 -5.16 16.76 -20.48
C ALA A 229 -5.94 17.43 -19.34
N LEU A 230 -6.75 16.66 -18.59
CA LEU A 230 -7.55 17.16 -17.47
C LEU A 230 -6.80 17.15 -16.12
N ALA A 231 -5.76 16.32 -15.97
CA ALA A 231 -5.09 16.10 -14.68
C ALA A 231 -4.54 17.40 -14.04
N GLY A 232 -4.11 18.37 -14.85
CA GLY A 232 -3.63 19.66 -14.37
C GLY A 232 -4.71 20.51 -13.66
N ALA A 233 -5.99 20.28 -13.96
CA ALA A 233 -7.10 20.98 -13.32
C ALA A 233 -7.48 20.39 -11.96
N VAL A 234 -7.11 19.13 -11.67
CA VAL A 234 -7.51 18.41 -10.45
C VAL A 234 -6.69 18.85 -9.22
N HIS A 235 -5.44 19.23 -9.42
CA HIS A 235 -4.61 19.90 -8.41
C HIS A 235 -3.91 21.12 -9.02
N PRO A 236 -4.60 22.28 -9.11
CA PRO A 236 -3.91 23.52 -9.44
C PRO A 236 -2.84 23.76 -8.36
N LYS A 237 -1.63 24.09 -8.81
CA LYS A 237 -0.47 24.34 -7.93
C LYS A 237 -0.73 25.47 -6.95
#